data_AF-A0ABD1A2J3-F1
#
_entry.id   AF-A0ABD1A2J3-F1
#
_cell.length_a   1.000
_cell.length_b   1.000
_cell.length_c   1.000
_cell.angle_alpha   90.00
_cell.angle_beta   90.00
_cell.angle_gamma   90.00
#
_symmetry.space_group_name_H-M   'P 1'
#
loop_
_entity.id
_entity.type
_entity.pdbx_description
1 polymer ?
#
loop_
_entity_poly.entity_id
_entity_poly.type
_entity_poly.pdbx_seq_one_letter_code
_entity_poly.pdbx_strand_id
1 'polypeptide(L)'
;MDHIFDCHEYTEPRKVAYAAAQFTDHALTWWDRDLSDRRRRHEDMIPLWDVMKFVERPRYVPPLYHRNFQKRLRKLQQGNCSIEEYYDQFEHLRNRLQLDESEETLMAQILDGMQDRIVLKVE
;
A
#
# COMPACT_ATOMS: atom_id res chain seq x y z
N MET A 1 -8.69 6.36 0.72
CA MET A 1 -9.93 7.12 0.47
C MET A 1 -11.06 6.22 -0.02
N ASP A 2 -10.79 5.03 -0.55
CA ASP A 2 -11.84 4.12 -1.06
C ASP A 2 -12.93 3.85 -0.01
N HIS A 3 -12.58 3.53 1.24
CA HIS A 3 -13.56 3.34 2.33
C HIS A 3 -14.46 4.57 2.59
N ILE A 4 -13.95 5.81 2.44
CA ILE A 4 -14.76 7.03 2.60
C ILE A 4 -15.75 7.14 1.44
N PHE A 5 -15.31 6.81 0.23
CA PHE A 5 -16.15 6.87 -0.97
C PHE A 5 -17.22 5.79 -0.97
N ASP A 6 -16.90 4.59 -0.47
CA ASP A 6 -17.83 3.47 -0.34
C ASP A 6 -18.92 3.76 0.69
N CYS A 7 -18.59 4.46 1.80
CA CYS A 7 -19.58 4.88 2.79
C CYS A 7 -20.53 5.99 2.31
N HIS A 8 -20.14 6.78 1.30
CA HIS A 8 -20.88 7.97 0.89
C HIS A 8 -21.41 7.93 -0.56
N GLU A 9 -21.30 6.79 -1.25
CA GLU A 9 -21.76 6.58 -2.64
C GLU A 9 -21.35 7.72 -3.60
N TYR A 10 -20.10 8.17 -3.51
CA TYR A 10 -19.63 9.26 -4.36
C TYR A 10 -19.61 8.85 -5.84
N THR A 11 -20.04 9.75 -6.72
CA THR A 11 -19.85 9.59 -8.16
C THR A 11 -18.36 9.70 -8.51
N GLU A 12 -17.93 9.04 -9.60
CA GLU A 12 -16.52 9.04 -10.02
C GLU A 12 -15.89 10.46 -10.12
N PRO A 13 -16.56 11.46 -10.73
CA PRO A 13 -16.02 12.83 -10.76
C PRO A 13 -15.91 13.46 -9.37
N ARG A 14 -16.82 13.12 -8.45
CA ARG A 14 -16.81 13.64 -7.07
C ARG A 14 -15.68 13.02 -6.25
N LYS A 15 -15.33 11.74 -6.47
CA LYS A 15 -14.15 11.11 -5.87
C LYS A 15 -12.88 11.81 -6.29
N VAL A 16 -12.71 12.08 -7.59
CA VAL A 16 -11.56 12.82 -8.14
C VAL A 16 -11.47 14.23 -7.56
N ALA A 17 -12.57 14.98 -7.56
CA ALA A 17 -12.60 16.33 -7.02
C ALA A 17 -12.29 16.37 -5.52
N TYR A 18 -12.84 15.43 -4.75
CA TYR A 18 -12.55 15.31 -3.32
C TYR A 18 -11.07 15.02 -3.07
N ALA A 19 -10.49 14.05 -3.77
CA ALA A 19 -9.08 13.70 -3.61
C ALA A 19 -8.16 14.86 -4.01
N ALA A 20 -8.44 15.54 -5.12
CA ALA A 20 -7.71 16.73 -5.55
C ALA A 20 -7.74 17.85 -4.49
N ALA A 21 -8.87 18.05 -3.81
CA ALA A 21 -9.01 19.05 -2.75
C ALA A 21 -8.22 18.71 -1.47
N GLN A 22 -7.83 17.44 -1.28
CA GLN A 22 -6.98 17.01 -0.16
C GLN A 22 -5.48 17.12 -0.46
N PHE A 23 -5.09 17.48 -1.69
CA PHE A 23 -3.68 17.62 -2.03
C PHE A 23 -3.05 18.84 -1.36
N THR A 24 -1.83 18.64 -0.88
CA THR A 24 -1.01 19.66 -0.22
C THR A 24 0.37 19.74 -0.87
N ASP A 25 1.01 20.91 -0.78
CA ASP A 25 2.38 21.18 -1.23
C ASP A 25 2.72 20.64 -2.65
N HIS A 26 3.57 19.61 -2.67
CA HIS A 26 4.11 19.00 -3.88
C HIS A 26 3.06 18.25 -4.68
N ALA A 27 2.02 17.72 -4.02
CA ALA A 27 0.91 17.04 -4.66
C ALA A 27 0.01 18.03 -5.40
N LEU A 28 -0.29 19.17 -4.77
CA LEU A 28 -1.10 20.21 -5.39
C LEU A 28 -0.41 20.82 -6.61
N THR A 29 0.88 21.16 -6.46
CA THR A 29 1.69 21.70 -7.57
C THR A 29 1.75 20.74 -8.77
N TRP A 30 1.81 19.43 -8.51
CA TRP A 30 1.75 18.43 -9.57
C TRP A 30 0.39 18.40 -10.25
N TRP A 31 -0.69 18.37 -9.47
CA TRP A 31 -2.05 18.30 -9.99
C TRP A 31 -2.34 19.47 -10.94
N ASP A 32 -1.95 20.70 -10.55
CA ASP A 32 -2.09 21.89 -11.38
C ASP A 32 -1.29 21.79 -12.69
N ARG A 33 -0.09 21.19 -12.63
CA ARG A 33 0.73 20.94 -13.82
C ARG A 33 0.08 19.88 -14.73
N ASP A 34 -0.42 18.78 -14.18
CA ASP A 34 -1.07 17.72 -14.95
C ASP A 34 -2.32 18.25 -15.68
N LEU A 35 -3.15 19.03 -14.98
CA LEU A 35 -4.31 19.69 -15.57
C LEU A 35 -3.92 20.67 -16.68
N SER A 36 -2.86 21.47 -16.47
CA SER A 36 -2.34 22.40 -17.47
C SER A 36 -1.82 21.68 -18.71
N ASP A 37 -1.11 20.57 -18.52
CA ASP A 37 -0.58 19.72 -19.58
C ASP A 37 -1.69 19.07 -20.40
N ARG A 38 -2.71 18.50 -19.76
CA ARG A 38 -3.89 17.93 -20.42
C ARG A 38 -4.65 18.95 -21.24
N ARG A 39 -4.86 20.16 -20.69
CA ARG A 39 -5.50 21.26 -21.41
C ARG A 39 -4.73 21.66 -22.66
N ARG A 40 -3.39 21.65 -22.61
CA ARG A 40 -2.53 21.90 -23.77
C ARG A 40 -2.62 20.80 -24.82
N ARG A 41 -2.80 19.54 -24.40
CA ARG A 41 -2.93 18.39 -25.29
C ARG A 41 -4.36 18.16 -25.80
N HIS A 42 -5.32 19.00 -25.41
CA HIS A 42 -6.75 18.79 -25.68
C HIS A 42 -7.27 17.44 -25.18
N GLU A 43 -6.69 16.94 -24.08
CA GLU A 43 -7.13 15.72 -23.41
C GLU A 43 -8.22 16.03 -22.40
N ASP A 44 -9.15 15.09 -22.24
CA ASP A 44 -10.16 15.18 -21.19
C ASP A 44 -9.52 15.15 -19.79
N MET A 45 -10.16 15.85 -18.85
CA MET A 45 -9.82 15.77 -17.43
C MET A 45 -10.02 14.33 -16.94
N ILE A 46 -9.28 13.94 -15.91
CA ILE A 46 -9.36 12.60 -15.31
C ILE A 46 -10.78 12.39 -14.76
N PRO A 47 -11.63 11.55 -15.38
CA PRO A 47 -13.04 11.46 -14.99
C PRO A 47 -13.30 10.31 -14.01
N LEU A 48 -12.34 9.40 -13.89
CA LEU A 48 -12.42 8.15 -13.13
C LEU A 48 -11.40 8.18 -11.99
N TRP A 49 -11.85 7.76 -10.81
CA TRP A 49 -11.01 7.68 -9.63
C TRP A 49 -9.84 6.70 -9.82
N ASP A 50 -10.09 5.57 -10.50
CA ASP A 50 -9.04 4.60 -10.80
C ASP A 50 -7.95 5.15 -11.72
N VAL A 51 -8.31 6.03 -12.66
CA VAL A 51 -7.33 6.73 -13.50
C VAL A 51 -6.53 7.70 -12.64
N MET A 52 -7.15 8.43 -11.72
CA MET A 52 -6.42 9.32 -10.81
C MET A 52 -5.39 8.55 -9.97
N LYS A 53 -5.79 7.42 -9.38
CA LYS A 53 -4.87 6.52 -8.65
C LYS A 53 -3.73 6.05 -9.55
N PHE A 54 -4.00 5.73 -10.81
CA PHE A 54 -2.98 5.27 -11.75
C PHE A 54 -1.93 6.35 -12.07
N VAL A 55 -2.35 7.60 -12.28
CA VAL A 55 -1.41 8.70 -12.59
C VAL A 55 -0.63 9.14 -11.35
N GLU A 56 -1.25 9.07 -10.16
CA GLU A 56 -0.61 9.46 -8.90
C GLU A 56 0.41 8.41 -8.41
N ARG A 57 0.11 7.12 -8.59
CA ARG A 57 0.87 5.99 -8.01
C ARG A 57 2.37 6.01 -8.35
N PRO A 58 2.84 6.19 -9.59
CA PRO A 58 4.26 6.18 -9.92
C PRO A 58 5.08 7.27 -9.21
N ARG A 59 4.43 8.34 -8.73
CA ARG A 59 5.08 9.49 -8.12
C ARG A 59 5.34 9.31 -6.63
N TYR A 60 4.44 8.64 -5.93
CA TYR A 60 4.54 8.40 -4.47
C TYR A 60 4.84 6.96 -4.11
N VAL A 61 4.68 6.03 -5.04
CA VAL A 61 5.04 4.63 -4.87
C VAL A 61 6.31 4.39 -5.65
N PRO A 62 7.49 4.32 -4.99
CA PRO A 62 8.73 3.99 -5.67
C PRO A 62 8.59 2.72 -6.50
N PRO A 63 9.27 2.60 -7.66
CA PRO A 63 9.25 1.38 -8.48
C PRO A 63 9.63 0.11 -7.70
N LEU A 64 10.42 0.29 -6.63
CA LEU A 64 10.90 -0.77 -5.76
C LEU A 64 10.00 -1.03 -4.55
N TYR A 65 8.88 -0.33 -4.41
CA TYR A 65 8.01 -0.39 -3.24
C TYR A 65 7.64 -1.84 -2.90
N HIS A 66 7.02 -2.55 -3.85
CA HIS A 66 6.62 -3.95 -3.64
C HIS A 66 7.83 -4.86 -3.36
N ARG A 67 8.93 -4.68 -4.11
CA ARG A 67 10.17 -5.45 -3.90
C ARG A 67 10.78 -5.22 -2.52
N ASN A 68 10.69 -4.01 -1.98
CA ASN A 68 11.20 -3.68 -0.66
C ASN A 68 10.39 -4.35 0.44
N PHE A 69 9.05 -4.41 0.30
CA PHE A 69 8.22 -5.16 1.24
C PHE A 69 8.49 -6.67 1.18
N GLN A 70 8.64 -7.25 -0.02
CA GLN A 70 9.04 -8.66 -0.15
C GLN A 70 10.42 -8.96 0.45
N LYS A 71 11.36 -8.01 0.35
CA LYS A 71 12.67 -8.12 0.99
C LYS A 71 12.59 -8.01 2.52
N ARG A 72 11.70 -7.16 3.04
CA ARG A 72 11.45 -7.05 4.48
C ARG A 72 10.80 -8.30 5.04
N LEU A 73 9.82 -8.86 4.32
CA LEU A 73 9.15 -10.11 4.72
C LEU A 73 10.14 -11.28 4.80
N ARG A 74 10.95 -11.49 3.75
CA ARG A 74 11.99 -12.54 3.74
C ARG A 74 13.09 -12.39 4.79
N LYS A 75 13.22 -11.20 5.38
CA LYS A 75 14.21 -10.91 6.44
C LYS A 75 13.54 -10.69 7.79
N LEU A 76 12.23 -10.89 7.88
CA LEU A 76 11.50 -10.71 9.12
C LEU A 76 11.94 -11.82 10.07
N GLN A 77 12.37 -11.42 11.25
CA GLN A 77 12.87 -12.28 12.30
C GLN A 77 12.37 -11.69 13.61
N GLN A 78 11.92 -12.52 14.53
CA GLN A 78 11.45 -12.09 15.84
C GLN A 78 12.53 -11.32 16.58
N GLY A 79 13.78 -11.79 16.52
CA GLY A 79 14.90 -11.17 17.24
C GLY A 79 14.57 -11.01 18.72
N ASN A 80 14.82 -9.83 19.28
CA ASN A 80 14.51 -9.54 20.70
C ASN A 80 13.07 -9.03 20.92
N CYS A 81 12.23 -9.01 19.89
CA CYS A 81 10.85 -8.53 20.00
C CYS A 81 9.93 -9.64 20.57
N SER A 82 8.80 -9.22 21.15
CA SER A 82 7.76 -10.17 21.55
C SER A 82 7.14 -10.87 20.34
N ILE A 83 6.49 -12.01 20.58
CA ILE A 83 5.77 -12.76 19.53
C ILE A 83 4.64 -11.90 18.94
N GLU A 84 3.96 -11.11 19.77
CA GLU A 84 2.88 -10.22 19.35
C GLU A 84 3.41 -9.11 18.42
N GLU A 85 4.49 -8.42 18.79
CA GLU A 85 5.10 -7.40 17.93
C GLU A 85 5.64 -7.98 16.61
N TYR A 86 6.16 -9.21 16.64
CA TYR A 86 6.60 -9.91 15.44
C TYR A 86 5.41 -10.23 14.52
N TYR A 87 4.32 -10.73 15.10
CA TYR A 87 3.10 -11.06 14.36
C TYR A 87 2.44 -9.82 13.76
N ASP A 88 2.37 -8.72 14.48
CA ASP A 88 1.86 -7.44 13.97
C ASP A 88 2.69 -6.92 12.79
N GLN A 89 4.01 -7.06 12.85
CA GLN A 89 4.90 -6.69 11.74
C GLN A 89 4.68 -7.60 10.52
N PHE A 90 4.49 -8.90 10.75
CA PHE A 90 4.19 -9.87 9.70
C PHE A 90 2.86 -9.55 9.01
N GLU A 91 1.78 -9.38 9.79
CA GLU A 91 0.45 -9.02 9.28
C GLU A 91 0.47 -7.69 8.54
N HIS A 92 1.20 -6.69 9.03
CA HIS A 92 1.38 -5.43 8.31
C HIS A 92 2.03 -5.64 6.93
N LEU A 93 3.10 -6.44 6.84
CA LEU A 93 3.78 -6.73 5.59
C LEU A 93 2.90 -7.53 4.62
N ARG A 94 2.16 -8.52 5.13
CA ARG A 94 1.20 -9.34 4.38
C ARG A 94 0.10 -8.47 3.76
N ASN A 95 -0.54 -7.62 4.55
CA ASN A 95 -1.60 -6.73 4.10
C ASN A 95 -1.10 -5.73 3.03
N ARG A 96 0.14 -5.25 3.14
CA ARG A 96 0.75 -4.36 2.14
C ARG A 96 1.13 -5.05 0.83
N LEU A 97 1.45 -6.33 0.90
CA LEU A 97 1.82 -7.13 -0.27
C LEU A 97 0.61 -7.78 -0.97
N GLN A 98 -0.57 -7.78 -0.34
CA GLN A 98 -1.77 -8.49 -0.82
C GLN A 98 -1.46 -9.96 -1.15
N LEU A 99 -0.70 -10.62 -0.28
CA LEU A 99 -0.30 -12.01 -0.50
C LEU A 99 -1.52 -12.93 -0.37
N ASP A 100 -1.85 -13.60 -1.46
CA ASP A 100 -2.80 -14.73 -1.53
C ASP A 100 -2.01 -16.06 -1.43
N GLU A 101 -1.03 -16.10 -0.52
CA GLU A 101 -0.23 -17.30 -0.28
C GLU A 101 -1.01 -18.31 0.57
N SER A 102 -0.76 -19.60 0.36
CA SER A 102 -1.39 -20.64 1.17
C SER A 102 -1.03 -20.47 2.64
N GLU A 103 -1.98 -20.80 3.52
CA GLU A 103 -1.78 -20.77 4.97
C GLU A 103 -0.52 -21.54 5.39
N GLU A 104 -0.22 -22.65 4.71
CA GLU A 104 1.00 -23.45 4.91
C GLU A 104 2.29 -22.68 4.59
N THR A 105 2.31 -21.89 3.51
CA THR A 105 3.48 -21.08 3.12
C THR A 105 3.73 -19.94 4.11
N LEU A 106 2.64 -19.33 4.59
CA LEU A 106 2.67 -18.29 5.60
C LEU A 106 3.15 -18.83 6.95
N MET A 107 2.64 -19.99 7.37
CA MET A 107 3.06 -20.66 8.60
C MET A 107 4.55 -21.04 8.55
N ALA A 108 5.04 -21.54 7.42
CA ALA A 108 6.46 -21.83 7.24
C ALA A 108 7.32 -20.56 7.38
N GLN A 109 6.91 -19.43 6.80
CA GLN A 109 7.62 -18.14 6.96
C GLN A 109 7.59 -17.62 8.40
N ILE A 110 6.44 -17.73 9.07
CA ILE A 110 6.32 -17.32 10.47
C ILE A 110 7.28 -18.14 11.33
N LEU A 111 7.26 -19.47 11.18
CA LEU A 111 8.10 -20.40 11.92
C LEU A 111 9.60 -20.19 11.65
N ASP A 112 10.00 -19.92 10.40
CA ASP A 112 11.39 -19.64 10.01
C ASP A 112 11.92 -18.33 10.62
N GLY A 113 11.04 -17.37 10.94
CA GLY A 113 11.41 -16.12 11.60
C GLY A 113 11.29 -16.13 13.12
N MET A 114 10.73 -17.18 13.74
CA MET A 114 10.63 -17.28 15.20
C MET A 114 11.97 -17.72 15.81
N GLN A 115 12.29 -17.25 17.02
CA GLN A 115 13.51 -17.69 17.70
C GLN A 115 13.42 -19.18 18.10
N ASP A 116 14.48 -19.96 17.78
CA ASP A 116 14.64 -21.38 18.16
C ASP A 116 14.44 -21.65 19.66
N ARG A 117 14.69 -20.65 20.52
CA ARG A 117 14.48 -20.76 21.98
C ARG A 117 13.04 -21.05 22.38
N ILE A 118 12.06 -20.81 21.50
CA ILE A 118 10.65 -21.11 21.73
C ILE A 118 10.26 -22.44 21.09
N VAL A 119 10.91 -22.83 19.98
CA VAL A 119 10.72 -24.14 19.32
C VAL A 119 11.07 -25.29 20.25
N LEU A 120 12.01 -25.09 21.18
CA LEU A 120 12.43 -26.08 22.18
C LEU A 120 11.56 -26.13 23.46
N LYS A 121 10.46 -25.37 23.55
CA LYS A 121 9.53 -25.42 24.70
C LYS A 121 8.22 -26.16 24.43
N VAL A 122 8.12 -26.85 23.30
CA VAL A 122 6.99 -27.73 22.95
C VAL A 122 7.46 -29.19 22.92
N GLU A 123 8.21 -29.61 23.94
CA GLU A 123 8.40 -31.02 24.32
C GLU A 123 7.97 -31.23 25.77
#